data_AF-Q8L3E6-F1
#
_entry.id   AF-Q8L3E6-F1
#
_cell.length_a   1.000
_cell.length_b   1.000
_cell.length_c   1.000
_cell.angle_alpha   90.00
_cell.angle_beta   90.00
_cell.angle_gamma   90.00
#
_symmetry.space_group_name_H-M   'P 1'
#
loop_
_entity.id
_entity.type
_entity.pdbx_description
1 polymer ?
#
loop_
_entity_poly.entity_id
_entity_poly.type
_entity_poly.pdbx_seq_one_letter_code
_entity_poly.pdbx_strand_id
1 'polypeptide(L)'
;VDIPLVLHGASGVPDEMVRRCIELGVCKVNVATELKIAFADAVKGHFAEHPDANDPRKYITPGKAAMKRVVMDKIRMCGSEGKL
;
A
#
# COMPACT_ATOMS: atom_id res chain seq x y z
N VAL A 1 -23.19 -13.44 9.95
CA VAL A 1 -22.39 -13.44 11.20
C VAL A 1 -22.21 -12.00 11.61
N ASP A 2 -22.23 -11.69 12.90
CA ASP A 2 -22.26 -10.30 13.38
C ASP A 2 -20.88 -9.77 13.80
N ILE A 3 -19.82 -10.57 13.59
CA ILE A 3 -18.44 -10.20 13.88
C ILE A 3 -17.76 -9.57 12.66
N PRO A 4 -16.90 -8.54 12.83
CA PRO A 4 -16.16 -7.94 11.72
C PRO A 4 -15.27 -8.95 10.98
N LEU A 5 -15.33 -8.95 9.64
CA LEU A 5 -14.54 -9.86 8.82
C LEU A 5 -13.22 -9.22 8.35
N VAL A 6 -12.22 -10.06 8.16
CA VAL A 6 -10.87 -9.68 7.71
C VAL A 6 -10.55 -10.31 6.36
N LEU A 7 -10.11 -9.50 5.41
CA LEU A 7 -9.57 -9.95 4.12
C LEU A 7 -8.05 -9.96 4.16
N HIS A 8 -7.46 -11.16 4.10
CA HIS A 8 -6.02 -11.36 3.94
C HIS A 8 -5.61 -11.38 2.46
N GLY A 9 -4.34 -11.09 2.19
CA GLY A 9 -3.77 -11.27 0.84
C GLY A 9 -4.35 -10.34 -0.22
N ALA A 10 -4.80 -9.13 0.13
CA ALA A 10 -5.46 -8.23 -0.81
C ALA A 10 -4.50 -7.55 -1.81
N SER A 11 -3.18 -7.77 -1.70
CA SER A 11 -2.22 -7.22 -2.64
C SER A 11 -2.37 -7.87 -4.03
N GLY A 12 -2.57 -7.05 -5.06
CA GLY A 12 -2.77 -7.50 -6.45
C GLY A 12 -4.19 -7.98 -6.77
N VAL A 13 -5.10 -7.97 -5.79
CA VAL A 13 -6.52 -8.22 -6.03
C VAL A 13 -7.14 -6.98 -6.68
N PRO A 14 -7.95 -7.11 -7.74
CA PRO A 14 -8.64 -5.98 -8.35
C PRO A 14 -9.46 -5.19 -7.32
N ASP A 15 -9.35 -3.86 -7.37
CA ASP A 15 -10.04 -2.98 -6.41
C ASP A 15 -11.56 -3.22 -6.36
N GLU A 16 -12.19 -3.55 -7.50
CA GLU A 16 -13.61 -3.88 -7.58
C GLU A 16 -13.99 -5.11 -6.75
N MET A 17 -13.12 -6.13 -6.70
CA MET A 17 -13.33 -7.31 -5.87
C MET A 17 -13.18 -6.99 -4.39
N VAL A 18 -12.19 -6.16 -4.04
CA VAL A 18 -12.01 -5.73 -2.65
C VAL A 18 -13.20 -4.90 -2.17
N ARG A 19 -13.69 -3.97 -3.00
CA ARG A 19 -14.93 -3.21 -2.71
C ARG A 19 -16.12 -4.13 -2.53
N ARG A 20 -16.26 -5.15 -3.39
CA ARG A 20 -17.32 -6.16 -3.25
C ARG A 20 -17.21 -6.92 -1.93
N CYS A 21 -16.01 -7.29 -1.49
CA CYS A 21 -15.82 -7.91 -0.17
C CYS A 21 -16.23 -6.99 0.99
N ILE A 22 -15.95 -5.69 0.87
CA ILE A 22 -16.36 -4.70 1.88
C ILE A 22 -17.88 -4.60 1.95
N GLU A 23 -18.57 -4.52 0.80
CA GLU A 23 -20.04 -4.56 0.74
C GLU A 23 -20.65 -5.83 1.39
N LEU A 24 -19.90 -6.92 1.39
CA LEU A 24 -20.29 -8.21 1.97
C LEU A 24 -19.87 -8.39 3.44
N GLY A 25 -19.32 -7.36 4.08
CA GLY A 25 -19.05 -7.35 5.53
C GLY A 25 -17.57 -7.40 5.93
N VAL A 26 -16.62 -7.27 4.99
CA VAL A 26 -15.20 -7.07 5.35
C VAL A 26 -14.99 -5.68 5.94
N CYS A 27 -14.42 -5.62 7.14
CA CYS A 27 -14.10 -4.38 7.84
C CYS A 27 -12.59 -4.12 7.97
N LYS A 28 -11.75 -5.10 7.62
CA LYS A 28 -10.28 -4.98 7.67
C LYS A 28 -9.65 -5.62 6.46
N VAL A 29 -8.82 -4.87 5.73
CA VAL A 29 -8.09 -5.36 4.54
C VAL A 29 -6.59 -5.34 4.83
N ASN A 30 -5.90 -6.46 4.58
CA ASN A 30 -4.44 -6.56 4.75
C ASN A 30 -3.72 -6.37 3.41
N VAL A 31 -2.88 -5.34 3.32
CA VAL A 31 -2.00 -5.06 2.16
C VAL A 31 -0.56 -5.04 2.64
N ALA A 32 0.34 -5.76 1.95
CA ALA A 32 1.76 -5.82 2.33
C ALA A 32 2.69 -5.86 1.11
N THR A 33 2.40 -6.71 0.12
CA THR A 33 3.28 -6.92 -1.04
C THR A 33 3.41 -5.66 -1.89
N GLU A 34 2.30 -4.98 -2.18
CA GLU A 34 2.31 -3.73 -2.96
C GLU A 34 3.13 -2.62 -2.29
N LEU A 35 3.10 -2.55 -0.95
CA LEU A 35 3.88 -1.57 -0.18
C LEU A 35 5.39 -1.82 -0.34
N LYS A 36 5.81 -3.09 -0.26
CA LYS A 36 7.21 -3.48 -0.44
C LYS A 36 7.69 -3.25 -1.86
N ILE A 37 6.87 -3.57 -2.86
CA ILE A 37 7.20 -3.35 -4.28
C ILE A 37 7.43 -1.87 -4.54
N ALA A 38 6.45 -1.01 -4.22
CA ALA A 38 6.56 0.42 -4.47
C ALA A 38 7.76 1.07 -3.76
N PHE A 39 8.05 0.65 -2.52
CA PHE A 39 9.21 1.12 -1.79
C PHE A 39 10.52 0.66 -2.47
N ALA A 40 10.64 -0.64 -2.76
CA ALA A 40 11.85 -1.23 -3.32
C ALA A 40 12.17 -0.68 -4.72
N ASP A 41 11.15 -0.51 -5.57
CA ASP A 41 11.32 0.02 -6.92
C ASP A 41 11.82 1.47 -6.89
N ALA A 42 11.30 2.31 -5.99
CA ALA A 42 11.78 3.68 -5.83
C ALA A 42 13.22 3.73 -5.28
N VAL A 43 13.58 2.84 -4.35
CA VAL A 43 14.96 2.71 -3.87
C VAL A 43 15.89 2.25 -4.99
N LYS A 44 15.47 1.25 -5.78
CA LYS A 44 16.23 0.73 -6.93
C LYS A 44 16.46 1.83 -7.97
N GLY A 45 15.42 2.61 -8.28
CA GLY A 45 15.53 3.76 -9.19
C GLY A 45 16.53 4.80 -8.68
N HIS A 46 16.48 5.11 -7.38
CA HIS A 46 17.44 6.06 -6.78
C HIS A 46 18.89 5.61 -6.96
N PHE A 47 19.20 4.33 -6.69
CA PHE A 47 20.55 3.79 -6.86
C PHE A 47 20.98 3.67 -8.33
N ALA A 48 20.04 3.46 -9.26
CA ALA A 48 20.35 3.47 -10.69
C ALA A 48 20.79 4.88 -11.16
N GLU A 49 20.18 5.93 -10.61
CA GLU A 49 20.51 7.32 -10.92
C GLU A 49 21.71 7.85 -10.12
N HIS A 50 21.96 7.30 -8.93
CA HIS A 50 22.98 7.77 -7.97
C HIS A 50 23.81 6.57 -7.48
N PRO A 51 24.73 6.03 -8.30
CA PRO A 51 25.47 4.80 -7.98
C PRO A 51 26.34 4.91 -6.72
N ASP A 52 26.81 6.11 -6.38
CA ASP A 52 27.65 6.38 -5.19
C ASP A 52 26.84 6.82 -3.95
N ALA A 53 25.50 6.73 -4.00
CA ALA A 53 24.65 7.15 -2.88
C ALA A 53 24.90 6.29 -1.64
N ASN A 54 25.11 6.94 -0.48
CA ASN A 54 25.33 6.28 0.80
C ASN A 54 24.51 6.87 1.95
N ASP A 55 23.83 8.00 1.74
CA ASP A 55 22.98 8.62 2.74
C ASP A 55 21.59 7.98 2.74
N PRO A 56 21.21 7.24 3.79
CA PRO A 56 19.91 6.56 3.87
C PRO A 56 18.73 7.49 3.72
N ARG A 57 18.87 8.75 4.13
CA ARG A 57 17.77 9.72 4.01
C ARG A 57 17.47 9.99 2.54
N LYS A 58 18.46 9.92 1.64
CA LYS A 58 18.28 10.20 0.22
C LYS A 58 17.56 9.07 -0.53
N TYR A 59 17.82 7.81 -0.20
CA TYR A 59 17.15 6.67 -0.87
C TYR A 59 15.91 6.15 -0.13
N ILE A 60 15.81 6.30 1.20
CA ILE A 60 14.60 5.92 1.95
C ILE A 60 13.46 6.91 1.72
N THR A 61 13.75 8.20 1.58
CA THR A 61 12.71 9.22 1.35
C THR A 61 11.85 8.95 0.11
N PRO A 62 12.42 8.69 -1.10
CA PRO A 62 11.62 8.33 -2.25
C PRO A 62 10.87 7.01 -2.05
N GLY A 63 11.48 6.02 -1.40
CA GLY A 63 10.80 4.77 -1.02
C GLY A 63 9.55 5.01 -0.16
N LYS A 64 9.66 5.84 0.89
CA LYS A 64 8.54 6.24 1.74
C LYS A 64 7.47 7.01 0.97
N ALA A 65 7.88 7.91 0.06
CA ALA A 65 6.96 8.67 -0.76
C ALA A 65 6.16 7.77 -1.71
N ALA A 66 6.80 6.78 -2.34
CA ALA A 66 6.14 5.80 -3.19
C ALA A 66 5.16 4.92 -2.39
N MET A 67 5.61 4.37 -1.25
CA MET A 67 4.75 3.61 -0.34
C MET A 67 3.54 4.43 0.13
N LYS A 68 3.75 5.71 0.48
CA LYS A 68 2.67 6.60 0.94
C LYS A 68 1.56 6.74 -0.12
N ARG A 69 1.91 6.84 -1.41
CA ARG A 69 0.92 6.92 -2.49
C ARG A 69 0.04 5.67 -2.52
N VAL A 70 0.66 4.48 -2.47
CA VAL A 70 -0.08 3.21 -2.40
C VAL A 70 -1.01 3.18 -1.19
N VAL A 71 -0.54 3.58 0.00
CA VAL A 71 -1.39 3.63 1.20
C VAL A 71 -2.58 4.57 1.01
N MET A 72 -2.37 5.76 0.44
CA MET A 72 -3.46 6.72 0.17
C MET A 72 -4.51 6.12 -0.79
N ASP A 73 -4.06 5.42 -1.83
CA ASP A 73 -4.96 4.77 -2.79
C ASP A 73 -5.77 3.65 -2.11
N LYS A 74 -5.13 2.84 -1.25
CA LYS A 74 -5.84 1.80 -0.48
C LYS A 74 -6.80 2.37 0.55
N ILE A 75 -6.48 3.50 1.20
CA ILE A 75 -7.39 4.20 2.11
C ILE A 75 -8.67 4.62 1.38
N ARG A 76 -8.53 5.21 0.18
CA ARG A 76 -9.65 5.63 -0.66
C ARG A 76 -10.45 4.44 -1.18
N MET A 77 -9.77 3.40 -1.66
CA MET A 77 -10.41 2.16 -2.12
C MET A 77 -11.24 1.52 -0.99
N CYS A 78 -10.73 1.51 0.23
CA CYS A 78 -11.44 1.01 1.41
C CYS A 78 -12.54 1.94 1.94
N GLY A 79 -12.70 3.16 1.40
CA GLY A 79 -13.69 4.13 1.90
C GLY A 79 -13.40 4.68 3.32
N SER A 80 -12.16 4.57 3.77
CA SER A 80 -11.74 4.92 5.15
C SER A 80 -11.24 6.37 5.30
N GLU A 81 -11.20 7.14 4.22
CA GLU A 81 -10.77 8.54 4.24
C GLU A 81 -11.73 9.39 5.10
N GLY A 82 -11.18 10.17 6.03
CA GLY A 82 -11.96 11.06 6.89
C GLY A 82 -12.80 10.38 7.97
N LYS A 83 -12.53 9.11 8.30
CA LYS A 83 -13.26 8.30 9.30
C LYS A 83 -12.49 8.13 10.62
N LEU A 84 -11.93 9.23 11.14
CA LEU A 84 -11.25 9.27 12.45
C LEU A 84 -12.25 9.27 13.61
#